data_AF-A0A8J6E747-F1
#
_entry.id   AF-A0A8J6E747-F1
#
_cell.length_a   1.000
_cell.length_b   1.000
_cell.length_c   1.000
_cell.angle_alpha   90.00
_cell.angle_beta   90.00
_cell.angle_gamma   90.00
#
_symmetry.space_group_name_H-M   'P 1'
#
loop_
_entity.id
_entity.type
_entity.pdbx_description
1 polymer ?
#
loop_
_entity_poly.entity_id
_entity_poly.type
_entity_poly.pdbx_seq_one_letter_code
_entity_poly.pdbx_strand_id
1 'polypeptide(L)'
;MTCRGALRTGVKKHCPKQLMHTDARCSSVWTQQILSLIFNEGHRNGTEHVDTRLRMPWIEYDIHKFDFISRPSPRLFTSHLPYYLMPSDVRFRTGKIIYVYRNPKDAMVSYYHFYKMNPDLKYEINLETFMELFISGRGEI
;
A
#
# COMPACT_ATOMS: atom_id res chain seq x y z
N MET A 1 -0.78 38.25 12.54
CA MET A 1 -1.59 39.27 11.84
C MET A 1 -0.75 39.71 10.64
N THR A 2 -1.11 39.52 9.37
CA THR A 2 -2.36 39.88 8.70
C THR A 2 -2.43 39.14 7.36
N CYS A 3 -3.45 38.31 7.14
CA CYS A 3 -3.93 38.00 5.79
C CYS A 3 -5.10 38.95 5.51
N ARG A 4 -4.90 39.95 4.65
CA ARG A 4 -5.97 40.75 4.04
C ARG A 4 -6.08 40.36 2.57
N GLY A 5 -7.30 40.28 2.06
CA GLY A 5 -7.59 40.43 0.64
C GLY A 5 -7.99 39.14 -0.07
N ALA A 6 -9.30 38.90 -0.11
CA ALA A 6 -9.94 37.80 -0.81
C ALA A 6 -9.80 37.92 -2.34
N LEU A 7 -9.72 36.78 -3.02
CA LEU A 7 -10.34 36.60 -4.33
C LEU A 7 -11.19 35.33 -4.30
N ARG A 8 -12.49 35.56 -4.35
CA ARG A 8 -13.56 34.59 -4.51
C ARG A 8 -13.44 33.98 -5.91
N THR A 9 -12.72 32.88 -6.03
CA THR A 9 -12.92 31.92 -7.13
C THR A 9 -13.24 30.59 -6.48
N GLY A 10 -14.49 30.17 -6.61
CA GLY A 10 -15.03 28.90 -6.09
C GLY A 10 -14.47 27.66 -6.79
N VAL A 11 -13.17 27.62 -7.05
CA VAL A 11 -12.47 26.37 -7.29
C VAL A 11 -12.12 25.83 -5.92
N LYS A 12 -12.94 24.90 -5.41
CA LYS A 12 -12.45 23.98 -4.37
C LYS A 12 -11.15 23.43 -4.95
N LYS A 13 -9.98 23.87 -4.44
CA LYS A 13 -8.70 23.27 -4.80
C LYS A 13 -8.92 21.78 -4.57
N HIS A 14 -8.99 21.01 -5.65
CA HIS A 14 -9.31 19.60 -5.58
C HIS A 14 -8.21 19.00 -4.73
N CYS A 15 -8.52 18.75 -3.47
CA CYS A 15 -7.56 18.28 -2.49
C CYS A 15 -7.15 16.89 -2.99
N PRO A 16 -5.89 16.68 -3.38
CA PRO A 16 -5.50 15.39 -3.93
C PRO A 16 -5.71 14.34 -2.84
N LYS A 17 -6.79 13.56 -2.98
CA LYS A 17 -7.13 12.50 -2.03
C LYS A 17 -6.14 11.37 -2.29
N GLN A 18 -5.06 11.39 -1.53
CA GLN A 18 -4.08 10.30 -1.50
C GLN A 18 -4.48 9.35 -0.38
N LEU A 19 -4.72 8.09 -0.72
CA LEU A 19 -5.01 7.03 0.23
C LEU A 19 -3.86 6.04 0.19
N MET A 20 -3.20 5.85 1.34
CA MET A 20 -2.10 4.91 1.46
C MET A 20 -2.49 3.78 2.40
N HIS A 21 -2.31 2.56 1.95
CA HIS A 21 -2.54 1.36 2.73
C HIS A 21 -1.20 0.80 3.23
N THR A 22 -1.10 0.55 4.53
CA THR A 22 0.08 -0.10 5.12
C THR A 22 -0.29 -1.44 5.76
N ASP A 23 0.46 -2.48 5.41
CA ASP A 23 0.20 -3.86 5.81
C ASP A 23 1.48 -4.57 6.27
N ALA A 24 1.34 -5.47 7.25
CA ALA A 24 2.40 -6.42 7.58
C ALA A 24 2.36 -7.62 6.62
N ARG A 25 2.97 -7.48 5.43
CA ARG A 25 3.32 -8.52 4.43
C ARG A 25 2.28 -9.55 3.96
N CYS A 26 1.07 -9.64 4.49
CA CYS A 26 0.20 -10.79 4.21
C CYS A 26 -1.28 -10.50 3.93
N SER A 27 -1.80 -9.29 4.20
CA SER A 27 -3.21 -8.94 3.92
C SER A 27 -3.41 -7.86 2.85
N SER A 28 -2.33 -7.44 2.20
CA SER A 28 -2.33 -6.32 1.25
C SER A 28 -3.25 -6.51 0.04
N VAL A 29 -3.33 -7.72 -0.51
CA VAL A 29 -4.10 -7.97 -1.75
C VAL A 29 -5.59 -7.75 -1.56
N TRP A 30 -6.16 -8.21 -0.44
CA TRP A 30 -7.60 -8.06 -0.18
C TRP A 30 -7.99 -6.60 0.00
N THR A 31 -7.21 -5.85 0.79
CA THR A 31 -7.46 -4.42 0.98
C THR A 31 -7.25 -3.63 -0.31
N GLN A 32 -6.25 -3.98 -1.13
CA GLN A 32 -6.07 -3.40 -2.46
C GLN A 32 -7.30 -3.59 -3.34
N GLN A 33 -7.88 -4.79 -3.37
CA GLN A 33 -9.09 -5.06 -4.16
C GLN A 33 -10.29 -4.27 -3.66
N ILE A 34 -10.56 -4.28 -2.35
CA ILE A 34 -11.67 -3.53 -1.76
C ILE A 34 -11.56 -2.04 -2.10
N LEU A 35 -10.38 -1.45 -1.89
CA LEU A 35 -10.16 -0.03 -2.20
C LEU A 35 -10.27 0.25 -3.69
N SER A 36 -9.73 -0.64 -4.55
CA SER A 36 -9.88 -0.53 -6.00
C SER A 36 -11.36 -0.52 -6.41
N LEU A 37 -12.20 -1.40 -5.86
CA LEU A 37 -13.62 -1.48 -6.19
C LEU A 37 -14.42 -0.28 -5.65
N ILE A 38 -14.01 0.30 -4.52
CA ILE A 38 -14.67 1.48 -3.97
C ILE A 38 -14.40 2.71 -4.85
N PHE A 39 -13.17 2.89 -5.33
CA PHE A 39 -12.73 4.11 -6.02
C PHE A 39 -12.72 4.03 -7.55
N ASN A 40 -12.80 2.84 -8.15
CA ASN A 40 -12.76 2.68 -9.60
C ASN A 40 -14.07 2.11 -10.14
N GLU A 41 -14.91 2.98 -10.70
CA GLU A 41 -16.25 2.64 -11.22
C GLU A 41 -16.20 1.65 -12.38
N GLY A 42 -15.19 1.71 -13.25
CA GLY A 42 -15.05 0.81 -14.40
C GLY A 42 -14.95 -0.66 -13.99
N HIS A 43 -14.32 -0.94 -12.84
CA HIS A 43 -14.20 -2.31 -12.36
C HIS A 43 -15.46 -2.83 -11.69
N ARG A 44 -16.28 -1.94 -11.09
CA ARG A 44 -17.58 -2.30 -10.50
C ARG A 44 -18.55 -2.79 -11.58
N ASN A 45 -18.43 -2.22 -12.78
CA ASN A 45 -19.27 -2.55 -13.92
C ASN A 45 -18.64 -3.66 -14.80
N GLY A 46 -17.45 -4.17 -14.44
CA GLY A 46 -16.72 -5.18 -15.21
C GLY A 46 -16.21 -4.67 -16.56
N THR A 47 -16.19 -3.36 -16.80
CA THR A 47 -15.83 -2.75 -18.09
C THR A 47 -14.33 -2.49 -18.23
N GLU A 48 -13.55 -2.71 -17.17
CA GLU A 48 -12.11 -2.47 -17.15
C GLU A 48 -11.37 -3.68 -16.56
N HIS A 49 -10.39 -4.21 -17.30
CA HIS A 49 -9.44 -5.23 -16.84
C HIS A 49 -8.05 -4.62 -16.67
N VAL A 50 -7.77 -4.09 -15.47
CA VAL A 50 -6.45 -3.57 -15.10
C VAL A 50 -5.95 -4.33 -13.88
N ASP A 51 -4.66 -4.68 -13.88
CA ASP A 51 -4.03 -5.36 -12.75
C ASP A 51 -4.05 -4.46 -11.49
N THR A 52 -4.37 -5.06 -10.35
CA THR A 52 -4.50 -4.36 -9.06
C THR A 52 -3.21 -3.64 -8.65
N ARG A 53 -2.03 -4.18 -8.98
CA ARG A 53 -0.73 -3.56 -8.73
C ARG A 53 -0.55 -2.27 -9.54
N LEU A 54 -1.15 -2.17 -10.72
CA LEU A 54 -1.10 -0.94 -11.51
C LEU A 54 -2.02 0.14 -10.92
N ARG A 55 -3.11 -0.25 -10.25
CA ARG A 55 -4.06 0.68 -9.63
C ARG A 55 -3.61 1.20 -8.27
N MET A 56 -3.09 0.32 -7.44
CA MET A 56 -2.56 0.68 -6.12
C MET A 56 -1.11 0.21 -5.97
N PRO A 57 -0.16 0.85 -6.69
CA PRO A 57 1.22 0.41 -6.73
C PRO A 57 1.89 0.50 -5.36
N TRP A 58 2.89 -0.35 -5.19
CA TRP A 58 3.76 -0.38 -4.03
C TRP A 58 4.80 0.72 -4.16
N ILE A 59 4.97 1.53 -3.11
CA ILE A 59 5.91 2.65 -3.15
C ILE A 59 7.37 2.17 -3.03
N GLU A 60 7.60 1.06 -2.32
CA GLU A 60 8.93 0.49 -2.11
C GLU A 60 9.45 -0.34 -3.30
N TYR A 61 8.56 -0.82 -4.16
CA TYR A 61 8.93 -1.67 -5.29
C TYR A 61 8.86 -0.86 -6.60
N ASP A 62 10.00 -0.36 -7.06
CA ASP A 62 10.08 0.37 -8.34
C ASP A 62 10.13 -0.55 -9.57
N ILE A 63 9.21 -1.53 -9.61
CA ILE A 63 9.19 -2.56 -10.66
C ILE A 63 8.77 -1.98 -12.02
N HIS A 64 8.09 -0.84 -12.03
CA HIS A 64 7.48 -0.27 -13.24
C HIS A 64 7.80 1.21 -13.49
N LYS A 65 8.73 1.84 -12.76
CA LYS A 65 9.03 3.29 -12.88
C LYS A 65 7.75 4.12 -12.83
N PHE A 66 6.90 3.83 -11.84
CA PHE A 66 5.61 4.49 -11.73
C PHE A 66 5.80 5.98 -11.45
N ASP A 67 5.18 6.83 -12.28
CA ASP A 67 5.07 8.25 -11.95
C ASP A 67 3.96 8.44 -10.91
N PHE A 68 4.34 8.47 -9.64
CA PHE A 68 3.42 8.66 -8.52
C PHE A 68 2.79 10.06 -8.48
N ILE A 69 3.42 11.05 -9.12
CA ILE A 69 3.04 12.46 -9.03
C ILE A 69 1.95 12.79 -10.07
N SER A 70 2.12 12.34 -11.31
CA SER A 70 1.19 12.68 -12.41
C SER A 70 -0.12 11.90 -12.40
N ARG A 71 -0.28 10.90 -11.53
CA ARG A 71 -1.51 10.09 -11.48
C ARG A 71 -2.76 10.90 -11.15
N PRO A 72 -3.90 10.59 -11.82
CA PRO A 72 -5.17 11.24 -11.56
C PRO A 72 -5.64 10.97 -10.13
N SER A 73 -6.38 11.92 -9.56
CA SER A 73 -7.02 11.76 -8.25
C SER A 73 -8.35 11.00 -8.39
N PRO A 74 -8.73 10.14 -7.42
CA PRO A 74 -8.01 9.81 -6.18
C PRO A 74 -6.80 8.89 -6.42
N ARG A 75 -5.69 9.18 -5.73
CA ARG A 75 -4.45 8.39 -5.86
C ARG A 75 -4.38 7.36 -4.74
N LEU A 76 -4.27 6.09 -5.12
CA LEU A 76 -4.17 4.96 -4.22
C LEU A 76 -2.74 4.42 -4.23
N PHE A 77 -2.17 4.17 -3.05
CA PHE A 77 -0.84 3.56 -2.91
C PHE A 77 -0.81 2.49 -1.81
N THR A 78 0.07 1.50 -1.97
CA THR A 78 0.34 0.51 -0.93
C THR A 78 1.77 0.64 -0.44
N SER A 79 2.03 0.32 0.82
CA SER A 79 3.39 0.09 1.29
C SER A 79 3.48 -0.84 2.50
N HIS A 80 4.59 -1.55 2.63
CA HIS A 80 4.99 -2.25 3.84
C HIS A 80 5.81 -1.39 4.80
N LEU A 81 6.14 -0.15 4.40
CA LEU A 81 7.00 0.73 5.19
C LEU A 81 6.33 1.12 6.51
N PRO A 82 7.08 1.07 7.63
CA PRO A 82 6.66 1.68 8.87
C PRO A 82 6.31 3.16 8.69
N TYR A 83 5.38 3.66 9.49
CA TYR A 83 4.90 5.05 9.42
C TYR A 83 6.03 6.09 9.39
N TYR A 84 7.11 5.85 10.15
CA TYR A 84 8.24 6.76 10.24
C TYR A 84 9.18 6.75 9.02
N LEU A 85 9.06 5.76 8.12
CA LEU A 85 9.78 5.70 6.83
C LEU A 85 8.93 6.17 5.64
N MET A 86 7.65 6.48 5.86
CA MET A 86 6.77 6.93 4.79
C MET A 86 7.21 8.29 4.21
N PRO A 87 6.99 8.56 2.91
CA PRO A 87 7.30 9.87 2.33
C PRO A 87 6.67 11.02 3.11
N SER A 88 7.43 12.08 3.35
CA SER A 88 7.00 13.28 4.10
C SER A 88 5.72 13.89 3.53
N ASP A 89 5.56 13.86 2.21
CA ASP A 89 4.36 14.31 1.52
C ASP A 89 3.09 13.55 1.93
N VAL A 90 3.18 12.25 2.24
CA VAL A 90 2.03 11.48 2.75
C VAL A 90 1.78 11.77 4.23
N ARG A 91 2.88 11.95 4.98
CA ARG A 91 2.86 12.11 6.44
C ARG A 91 2.34 13.48 6.89
N PHE A 92 2.68 14.54 6.16
CA PHE A 92 2.41 15.93 6.55
C PHE A 92 1.34 16.63 5.70
N ARG A 93 0.89 16.04 4.58
CA ARG A 93 -0.23 16.57 3.79
C ARG A 93 -1.55 15.87 4.14
N THR A 94 -2.62 16.25 3.46
CA THR A 94 -4.01 15.77 3.63
C THR A 94 -4.26 14.33 3.14
N GLY A 95 -3.24 13.48 3.12
CA GLY A 95 -3.39 12.07 2.80
C GLY A 95 -4.15 11.32 3.90
N LYS A 96 -4.88 10.27 3.52
CA LYS A 96 -5.48 9.33 4.47
C LYS A 96 -4.64 8.06 4.50
N ILE A 97 -4.44 7.50 5.68
CA ILE A 97 -3.68 6.26 5.88
C ILE A 97 -4.62 5.19 6.44
N ILE A 98 -4.62 4.01 5.82
CA ILE A 98 -5.34 2.83 6.30
C ILE A 98 -4.30 1.79 6.72
N TYR A 99 -4.17 1.60 8.03
CA TYR A 99 -3.33 0.57 8.61
C TYR A 99 -4.14 -0.71 8.79
N VAL A 100 -3.65 -1.83 8.26
CA VAL A 100 -4.25 -3.15 8.49
C VAL A 100 -3.25 -3.98 9.27
N TYR A 101 -3.75 -4.59 10.35
CA TYR A 101 -2.98 -5.47 11.19
C TYR A 101 -3.69 -6.82 11.29
N ARG A 102 -2.90 -7.88 11.35
CA ARG A 102 -3.35 -9.26 11.54
C ARG A 102 -2.67 -9.84 12.77
N ASN A 103 -3.30 -10.82 13.41
CA ASN A 103 -2.65 -11.58 14.47
C ASN A 103 -1.27 -12.07 14.00
N PRO A 104 -0.18 -11.74 14.71
CA PRO A 104 1.18 -12.04 14.24
C PRO A 104 1.45 -13.53 14.06
N LYS A 105 0.76 -14.41 14.82
CA LYS A 105 0.87 -15.87 14.67
C LYS A 105 0.35 -16.33 13.30
N ASP A 106 -0.78 -15.77 12.90
CA ASP A 106 -1.45 -16.10 11.65
C ASP A 106 -0.73 -15.44 10.46
N ALA A 107 -0.26 -14.20 10.64
CA ALA A 107 0.59 -13.51 9.67
C ALA A 107 1.88 -14.28 9.39
N MET A 108 2.53 -14.83 10.41
CA MET A 108 3.75 -15.65 10.28
C MET A 108 3.50 -16.90 9.43
N VAL A 109 2.45 -17.67 9.73
CA VAL A 109 2.13 -18.90 8.96
C VAL A 109 1.79 -18.55 7.51
N SER A 110 1.01 -17.49 7.28
CA SER A 110 0.72 -17.00 5.94
C SER A 110 2.00 -16.60 5.18
N TYR A 111 2.92 -15.90 5.86
CA TYR A 111 4.18 -15.46 5.26
C TYR A 111 5.11 -16.64 4.96
N TYR A 112 5.14 -17.67 5.81
CA TYR A 112 5.86 -18.91 5.56
C TYR A 112 5.40 -19.60 4.26
N HIS A 113 4.08 -19.76 4.08
CA HIS A 113 3.55 -20.34 2.85
C HIS A 113 3.78 -19.45 1.62
N PHE A 114 3.62 -18.13 1.76
CA PHE A 114 3.95 -17.19 0.69
C PHE A 114 5.42 -17.29 0.27
N TYR A 115 6.33 -17.33 1.23
CA TYR A 115 7.76 -17.51 1.01
C TYR A 115 8.02 -18.83 0.27
N LYS A 116 7.43 -19.95 0.68
CA LYS A 116 7.59 -21.25 -0.03
C LYS A 116 7.03 -21.27 -1.46
N MET A 117 6.08 -20.40 -1.79
CA MET A 117 5.54 -20.31 -3.16
C MET A 117 6.42 -19.49 -4.10
N ASN A 118 7.43 -18.77 -3.60
CA ASN A 118 8.31 -18.00 -4.44
C ASN A 118 9.31 -18.93 -5.17
N PRO A 119 9.26 -19.00 -6.53
CA PRO A 119 10.10 -19.91 -7.30
C PRO A 119 11.60 -19.59 -7.23
N ASP A 120 11.98 -18.38 -6.80
CA ASP A 120 13.38 -17.97 -6.68
C ASP A 120 14.04 -18.43 -5.37
N LEU A 121 13.30 -19.14 -4.49
CA LEU A 121 13.90 -19.72 -3.28
C LEU A 121 14.93 -20.78 -3.63
N LYS A 122 16.16 -20.54 -3.19
CA LYS A 122 17.26 -21.49 -3.34
C LYS A 122 17.29 -22.56 -2.24
N TYR A 123 16.55 -22.36 -1.14
CA TYR A 123 16.62 -23.21 0.05
C TYR A 123 15.25 -23.43 0.68
N GLU A 124 14.96 -24.67 1.04
CA GLU A 124 13.79 -24.98 1.87
C GLU A 124 14.08 -24.64 3.33
N ILE A 125 13.29 -23.73 3.89
CA ILE A 125 13.28 -23.40 5.31
C ILE A 125 12.10 -24.14 5.96
N ASN A 126 12.32 -24.75 7.13
CA ASN A 126 11.25 -25.36 7.91
C ASN A 126 10.50 -24.30 8.75
N LEU A 127 9.32 -24.64 9.25
CA LEU A 127 8.47 -23.67 9.97
C LEU A 127 9.10 -23.17 11.28
N GLU A 128 9.85 -24.01 11.99
CA GLU A 128 10.46 -23.66 13.28
C GLU A 128 11.57 -22.62 13.10
N THR A 129 12.49 -22.86 12.17
CA THR A 129 13.53 -21.89 11.79
C THR A 129 12.92 -20.61 11.24
N PHE A 130 11.85 -20.71 10.44
CA PHE A 130 11.14 -19.52 9.95
C PHE A 130 10.54 -18.71 11.10
N MET A 131 9.94 -19.37 12.09
CA MET A 131 9.37 -18.72 13.27
C MET A 131 10.45 -17.99 14.07
N GLU A 132 11.60 -18.61 14.31
CA GLU A 132 12.73 -17.95 15.00
C GLU A 132 13.22 -16.71 14.26
N LEU A 133 13.37 -16.80 12.93
CA LEU A 133 13.74 -15.67 12.07
C LEU A 133 12.70 -14.55 12.16
N PHE A 134 11.41 -14.90 12.07
CA PHE A 134 10.30 -13.96 12.17
C PHE A 134 10.26 -13.23 13.52
N ILE A 135 10.41 -13.96 14.63
CA ILE A 135 10.41 -13.39 15.99
C ILE A 135 11.65 -12.51 16.21
N SER A 136 12.81 -12.89 15.69
CA SER A 136 14.05 -12.11 15.83
C SER A 136 14.05 -10.79 15.07
N GLY A 137 13.00 -10.49 14.28
CA GLY A 137 12.91 -9.28 13.47
C GLY A 137 13.82 -9.30 12.23
N ARG A 138 14.58 -10.38 12.01
CA ARG A 138 15.42 -10.61 10.83
C ARG A 138 14.61 -11.16 9.66
N GLY A 139 13.44 -10.59 9.44
CA GLY A 139 12.48 -11.04 8.44
C GLY A 139 12.81 -10.63 7.00
N GLU A 140 13.97 -10.03 6.72
CA GLU A 140 14.49 -9.97 5.36
C GLU A 140 15.04 -11.37 5.01
N ILE A 141 14.13 -12.26 4.62
CA ILE A 141 14.45 -13.55 4.00
C ILE A 141 14.13 -13.41 2.52
#